data_AF-A0A2D4H9M4-F1
#
_entry.id   AF-A0A2D4H9M4-F1
#
_cell.length_a   1.000
_cell.length_b   1.000
_cell.length_c   1.000
_cell.angle_alpha   90.00
_cell.angle_beta   90.00
_cell.angle_gamma   90.00
#
_symmetry.space_group_name_H-M   'P 1'
#
loop_
_entity.id
_entity.type
_entity.pdbx_description
1 polymer ?
#
loop_
_entity_poly.entity_id
_entity_poly.type
_entity_poly.pdbx_seq_one_letter_code
_entity_poly.pdbx_strand_id
1 'polypeptide(L)'
;MFFQWILCAAIWIVSLIVNLIQNSPKFWPLAMVGGFLWATGNVTVVPIVKTIGLGLGLLIWASFNLLTGWASSRFGWFGIDPEEVRKPVLNYIGATLSVLSCIIFLFIKSEVQNSSPSSESTPLLREQSINSSEYRVENRSDVSWVDNLSPLGKRMVGCFLAMIAGIFYGSSFVPVFYIKDHGRRNGTIYTGASQFDLDYVFAHFSGIFLTSTVYFLLYCAAMKNNPKIYPAAIIPGFISGILWAIANCCWFIANHYLSAVVSFPIITAGPGFIAAVWGVLVFKEIKGLKNYLLLLVAFCIILAGSLSTAFSKV
;
A
#
# COMPACT_ATOMS: atom_id res chain seq x y z
N MET A 1 -3.52 14.90 -0.93
CA MET A 1 -3.87 14.85 0.52
C MET A 1 -5.37 14.75 0.74
N PHE A 2 -6.21 15.57 0.11
CA PHE A 2 -7.66 15.48 0.26
C PHE A 2 -8.25 14.08 -0.06
N PHE A 3 -7.90 13.50 -1.21
CA PHE A 3 -8.33 12.13 -1.57
C PHE A 3 -7.97 11.10 -0.50
N GLN A 4 -6.73 11.15 0.02
CA GLN A 4 -6.25 10.25 1.08
C GLN A 4 -7.12 10.36 2.33
N TRP A 5 -7.48 11.58 2.72
CA TRP A 5 -8.27 11.83 3.90
C TRP A 5 -9.70 11.30 3.77
N ILE A 6 -10.35 11.49 2.61
CA ILE A 6 -11.67 10.91 2.32
C ILE A 6 -11.62 9.38 2.32
N LEU A 7 -10.60 8.79 1.69
CA LEU A 7 -10.36 7.34 1.70
C LEU A 7 -10.21 6.83 3.15
N CYS A 8 -9.43 7.51 3.98
CA CYS A 8 -9.23 7.12 5.39
C CYS A 8 -10.49 7.29 6.24
N ALA A 9 -11.34 8.28 5.94
CA ALA A 9 -12.62 8.45 6.60
C ALA A 9 -13.56 7.26 6.31
N ALA A 10 -13.61 6.81 5.06
CA ALA A 10 -14.37 5.63 4.68
C ALA A 10 -13.83 4.35 5.36
N ILE A 11 -12.51 4.19 5.42
CA ILE A 11 -11.86 3.11 6.17
C ILE A 11 -12.32 3.09 7.62
N TRP A 12 -12.30 4.25 8.28
CA TRP A 12 -12.69 4.37 9.68
C TRP A 12 -14.17 4.02 9.90
N ILE A 13 -15.07 4.45 9.01
CA ILE A 13 -16.50 4.09 9.07
C ILE A 13 -16.68 2.57 9.01
N VAL A 14 -15.98 1.87 8.11
CA VAL A 14 -16.04 0.41 8.05
C VAL A 14 -15.53 -0.21 9.36
N SER A 15 -14.44 0.30 9.93
CA SER A 15 -13.98 -0.23 11.23
C SER A 15 -14.96 -0.01 12.37
N LEU A 16 -15.72 1.08 12.36
CA LEU A 16 -16.75 1.32 13.37
C LEU A 16 -17.80 0.21 13.32
N ILE A 17 -18.24 -0.16 12.11
CA ILE A 17 -19.20 -1.26 11.91
C ILE A 17 -18.61 -2.58 12.42
N VAL A 18 -17.36 -2.90 12.07
CA VAL A 18 -16.67 -4.11 12.54
C VAL A 18 -16.55 -4.10 14.07
N ASN A 19 -16.19 -2.97 14.68
CA ASN A 19 -16.08 -2.84 16.12
C ASN A 19 -17.41 -3.13 16.84
N LEU A 20 -18.53 -2.65 16.28
CA LEU A 20 -19.86 -2.92 16.82
C LEU A 20 -20.24 -4.40 16.69
N ILE A 21 -19.93 -5.04 15.55
CA ILE A 21 -20.14 -6.49 15.35
C ILE A 21 -19.33 -7.32 16.37
N GLN A 22 -18.12 -6.86 16.70
CA GLN A 22 -17.22 -7.50 17.67
C GLN A 22 -17.57 -7.19 19.14
N ASN A 23 -18.72 -6.54 19.42
CA ASN A 23 -19.14 -6.12 20.76
C ASN A 23 -18.15 -5.16 21.45
N SER A 24 -17.51 -4.27 20.67
CA SER A 24 -16.59 -3.23 21.17
C SER A 24 -15.44 -3.79 22.03
N PRO A 25 -14.53 -4.58 21.43
CA PRO A 25 -13.39 -5.14 22.14
C PRO A 25 -12.49 -4.04 22.74
N LYS A 26 -11.65 -4.43 23.70
CA LYS A 26 -10.75 -3.50 24.39
C LYS A 26 -9.84 -2.80 23.39
N PHE A 27 -9.88 -1.47 23.42
CA PHE A 27 -9.05 -0.62 22.56
C PHE A 27 -7.59 -0.62 23.04
N TRP A 28 -6.67 -1.05 22.18
CA TRP A 28 -5.22 -1.03 22.47
C TRP A 28 -4.51 0.04 21.64
N PRO A 29 -4.07 1.17 22.25
CA PRO A 29 -3.49 2.29 21.51
C PRO A 29 -2.24 1.95 20.70
N LEU A 30 -1.45 0.96 21.12
CA LEU A 30 -0.27 0.53 20.38
C LEU A 30 -0.63 0.05 18.95
N ALA A 31 -1.82 -0.51 18.73
CA ALA A 31 -2.28 -0.90 17.40
C ALA A 31 -2.46 0.30 16.45
N MET A 32 -2.70 1.51 16.98
CA MET A 32 -2.77 2.74 16.19
C MET A 32 -1.43 3.07 15.52
N VAL A 33 -0.30 2.67 16.10
CA VAL A 33 1.03 2.87 15.50
C VAL A 33 1.13 2.14 14.16
N GLY A 34 0.49 0.98 14.04
CA GLY A 34 0.39 0.26 12.78
C GLY A 34 -0.33 1.08 11.71
N GLY A 35 -1.43 1.73 12.10
CA GLY A 35 -2.20 2.59 11.21
C GLY A 35 -1.45 3.87 10.82
N PHE A 36 -0.65 4.41 11.74
CA PHE A 36 0.29 5.50 11.47
C PHE A 36 1.28 5.10 10.38
N LEU A 37 1.98 3.97 10.54
CA LEU A 37 2.96 3.48 9.56
C LEU A 37 2.32 3.33 8.17
N TRP A 38 1.13 2.72 8.11
CA TRP A 38 0.40 2.57 6.84
C TRP A 38 0.07 3.93 6.22
N ALA A 39 -0.50 4.86 6.98
CA ALA A 39 -0.88 6.18 6.48
C ALA A 39 0.35 6.98 6.00
N THR A 40 1.48 6.89 6.70
CA THR A 40 2.75 7.50 6.28
C THR A 40 3.25 6.91 4.96
N GLY A 41 3.22 5.58 4.81
CA GLY A 41 3.55 4.93 3.54
C GLY A 41 2.65 5.44 2.42
N ASN A 42 1.35 5.58 2.68
CA ASN A 42 0.36 5.97 1.68
C ASN A 42 0.51 7.40 1.17
N VAL A 43 1.10 8.32 1.95
CA VAL A 43 1.43 9.68 1.50
C VAL A 43 2.37 9.67 0.28
N THR A 44 3.23 8.67 0.16
CA THR A 44 4.23 8.57 -0.92
C THR A 44 3.68 8.00 -2.22
N VAL A 45 2.47 7.42 -2.22
CA VAL A 45 1.89 6.74 -3.40
C VAL A 45 1.74 7.69 -4.59
N VAL A 46 1.23 8.91 -4.38
CA VAL A 46 1.06 9.87 -5.48
C VAL A 46 2.41 10.24 -6.13
N PRO A 47 3.46 10.62 -5.37
CA PRO A 47 4.81 10.76 -5.92
C PRO A 47 5.34 9.52 -6.65
N ILE A 48 5.09 8.31 -6.13
CA ILE A 48 5.55 7.06 -6.78
C ILE A 48 4.87 6.88 -8.13
N VAL A 49 3.55 7.03 -8.20
CA VAL A 49 2.79 6.87 -9.45
C VAL A 49 3.23 7.91 -10.48
N LYS A 50 3.48 9.17 -10.07
CA LYS A 50 3.99 10.22 -10.95
C LYS A 50 5.42 10.01 -11.44
N THR A 51 6.25 9.24 -10.72
CA THR A 51 7.65 9.02 -11.07
C THR A 51 7.87 7.78 -11.91
N ILE A 52 7.35 6.64 -11.46
CA ILE A 52 7.63 5.32 -12.03
C ILE A 52 6.37 4.58 -12.51
N GLY A 53 5.20 5.20 -12.44
CA GLY A 53 3.95 4.59 -12.87
C GLY A 53 3.29 3.72 -11.80
N LEU A 54 2.02 3.38 -12.01
CA LEU A 54 1.21 2.68 -11.02
C LEU A 54 1.62 1.21 -10.89
N GLY A 55 1.74 0.50 -12.00
CA GLY A 55 2.04 -0.92 -12.05
C GLY A 55 3.43 -1.21 -11.51
N LEU A 56 4.47 -0.55 -12.03
CA LEU A 56 5.84 -0.74 -11.54
C LEU A 56 5.98 -0.33 -10.07
N GLY A 57 5.38 0.80 -9.69
CA GLY A 57 5.32 1.20 -8.29
C GLY A 57 4.75 0.08 -7.42
N LEU A 58 3.58 -0.45 -7.81
CA LEU A 58 2.85 -1.44 -7.02
C LEU A 58 3.64 -2.71 -6.82
N LEU A 59 4.32 -3.17 -7.86
CA LEU A 59 5.20 -4.34 -7.78
C LEU A 59 6.35 -4.13 -6.80
N ILE A 60 7.00 -2.97 -6.81
CA ILE A 60 8.13 -2.67 -5.92
C ILE A 60 7.65 -2.59 -4.47
N TRP A 61 6.66 -1.75 -4.15
CA TRP A 61 6.24 -1.62 -2.76
C TRP A 61 5.57 -2.89 -2.23
N ALA A 62 4.85 -3.65 -3.07
CA ALA A 62 4.27 -4.94 -2.66
C ALA A 62 5.36 -5.97 -2.34
N SER A 63 6.48 -5.96 -3.09
CA SER A 63 7.62 -6.83 -2.82
C SER A 63 8.27 -6.50 -1.47
N PHE A 64 8.51 -5.22 -1.18
CA PHE A 64 9.05 -4.81 0.12
C PHE A 64 8.05 -5.03 1.27
N ASN A 65 6.76 -4.83 1.04
CA ASN A 65 5.70 -5.15 2.00
C ASN A 65 5.71 -6.64 2.38
N LEU A 66 5.79 -7.53 1.39
CA LEU A 66 5.95 -8.97 1.58
C LEU A 66 7.19 -9.27 2.42
N LEU A 67 8.36 -8.77 1.98
CA LEU A 67 9.65 -9.11 2.61
C LEU A 67 9.71 -8.62 4.06
N THR A 68 9.27 -7.39 4.32
CA THR A 68 9.28 -6.83 5.68
C THR A 68 8.27 -7.53 6.58
N GLY A 69 7.05 -7.82 6.10
CA GLY A 69 6.05 -8.56 6.88
C GLY A 69 6.46 -10.01 7.18
N TRP A 70 7.01 -10.70 6.19
CA TRP A 70 7.58 -12.04 6.35
C TRP A 70 8.78 -12.03 7.32
N ALA A 71 9.75 -11.14 7.12
CA ALA A 71 10.96 -11.09 7.94
C ALA A 71 10.66 -10.72 9.40
N SER A 72 9.78 -9.73 9.62
CA SER A 72 9.39 -9.32 10.96
C SER A 72 8.71 -10.46 11.73
N SER A 73 7.85 -11.22 11.07
CA SER A 73 7.15 -12.36 11.69
C SER A 73 8.08 -13.57 11.87
N ARG A 74 8.91 -13.89 10.86
CA ARG A 74 9.78 -15.08 10.88
C ARG A 74 10.93 -14.96 11.87
N PHE A 75 11.54 -13.78 11.98
CA PHE A 75 12.70 -13.53 12.82
C PHE A 75 12.36 -12.86 14.15
N GLY A 76 11.09 -12.53 14.39
CA GLY A 76 10.67 -11.89 15.63
C GLY A 76 11.19 -10.45 15.78
N TRP A 77 11.23 -9.69 14.68
CA TRP A 77 11.65 -8.28 14.78
C TRP A 77 10.72 -7.52 15.72
N PHE A 78 11.26 -6.51 16.39
CA PHE A 78 10.54 -5.67 17.35
C PHE A 78 10.01 -6.43 18.58
N GLY A 79 10.64 -7.56 18.94
CA GLY A 79 10.37 -8.29 20.17
C GLY A 79 9.15 -9.21 20.10
N ILE A 80 8.68 -9.55 18.90
CA ILE A 80 7.64 -10.57 18.69
C ILE A 80 8.29 -11.96 18.72
N ASP A 81 7.60 -12.98 19.19
CA ASP A 81 8.08 -14.35 19.10
C ASP A 81 8.28 -14.78 17.63
N PRO A 82 9.47 -15.32 17.28
CA PRO A 82 9.73 -15.82 15.94
C PRO A 82 8.75 -16.90 15.54
N GLU A 83 8.10 -16.72 14.39
CA GLU A 83 7.18 -17.73 13.90
C GLU A 83 7.92 -18.94 13.32
N GLU A 84 7.68 -20.11 13.90
CA GLU A 84 8.25 -21.39 13.44
C GLU A 84 7.39 -22.02 12.34
N VAL A 85 8.05 -22.50 11.28
CA VAL A 85 7.44 -23.19 10.15
C VAL A 85 7.93 -24.63 10.08
N ARG A 86 7.05 -25.56 9.67
CA ARG A 86 7.37 -26.99 9.62
C ARG A 86 8.54 -27.32 8.69
N LYS A 87 8.65 -26.62 7.55
CA LYS A 87 9.72 -26.81 6.56
C LYS A 87 10.49 -25.50 6.34
N PRO A 88 11.47 -25.17 7.20
CA PRO A 88 12.17 -23.88 7.15
C PRO A 88 12.95 -23.66 5.85
N VAL A 89 13.54 -24.71 5.28
CA VAL A 89 14.27 -24.61 4.00
C VAL A 89 13.35 -24.15 2.87
N LEU A 90 12.15 -24.75 2.75
CA LEU A 90 11.18 -24.39 1.72
C LEU A 90 10.67 -22.95 1.88
N ASN A 91 10.54 -22.51 3.14
CA ASN A 91 10.18 -21.12 3.45
C ASN A 91 11.26 -20.12 3.00
N TYR A 92 12.53 -20.42 3.26
CA TYR A 92 13.66 -19.58 2.83
C TYR A 92 13.83 -19.56 1.31
N ILE A 93 13.61 -20.69 0.63
CA ILE A 93 13.55 -20.73 -0.85
C ILE A 93 12.45 -19.79 -1.33
N GLY A 94 11.26 -19.85 -0.73
CA GLY A 94 10.15 -18.97 -1.08
C GLY A 94 10.49 -17.48 -0.92
N ALA A 95 11.05 -17.09 0.22
CA ALA A 95 11.50 -15.72 0.45
C ALA A 95 12.60 -15.27 -0.53
N THR A 96 13.55 -16.16 -0.85
CA THR A 96 14.62 -15.88 -1.82
C THR A 96 14.05 -15.64 -3.21
N LEU A 97 13.07 -16.45 -3.64
CA LEU A 97 12.36 -16.23 -4.91
C LEU A 97 11.62 -14.88 -4.91
N SER A 98 10.97 -14.50 -3.81
CA SER A 98 10.35 -13.17 -3.69
C SER A 98 11.37 -12.02 -3.85
N VAL A 99 12.56 -12.13 -3.24
CA VAL A 99 13.65 -11.15 -3.44
C VAL A 99 14.09 -11.09 -4.90
N LEU A 100 14.28 -12.25 -5.54
CA LEU A 100 14.67 -12.31 -6.96
C LEU A 100 13.61 -11.67 -7.86
N SER A 101 12.32 -11.90 -7.60
CA SER A 101 11.24 -11.25 -8.36
C SER A 101 11.26 -9.73 -8.21
N CYS A 102 11.51 -9.22 -6.99
CA CYS A 102 11.67 -7.79 -6.71
C CYS A 102 12.82 -7.18 -7.52
N ILE A 103 13.97 -7.87 -7.56
CA ILE A 103 15.14 -7.43 -8.33
C ILE A 103 14.78 -7.36 -9.82
N ILE A 104 14.07 -8.35 -10.36
CA ILE A 104 13.64 -8.34 -11.76
C ILE A 104 12.67 -7.19 -12.04
N PHE A 105 11.73 -6.91 -11.14
CA PHE A 105 10.82 -5.76 -11.28
C PHE A 105 11.58 -4.43 -11.38
N LEU A 106 12.67 -4.25 -10.63
CA LEU A 106 13.50 -3.02 -10.72
C LEU A 106 14.12 -2.81 -12.11
N PHE A 107 14.30 -3.86 -12.91
CA PHE A 107 14.80 -3.75 -14.28
C PHE A 107 13.73 -3.40 -15.32
N ILE A 108 12.44 -3.60 -14.99
CA ILE A 108 11.33 -3.22 -15.87
C ILE A 108 11.34 -1.71 -16.07
N LYS A 109 11.31 -1.27 -17.33
CA LYS A 109 11.18 0.15 -17.66
C LYS A 109 9.72 0.50 -17.81
N SER A 110 9.24 1.43 -16.99
CA SER A 110 7.95 2.09 -17.21
C SER A 110 8.15 3.40 -17.99
N GLU A 111 7.32 3.59 -19.01
CA GLU A 111 7.15 4.88 -19.66
C GLU A 111 5.99 5.60 -18.99
N VAL A 112 6.30 6.44 -18.01
CA VAL A 112 5.31 7.41 -17.52
C VAL A 112 5.19 8.47 -18.61
N GLN A 113 4.01 8.59 -19.23
CA GLN A 113 3.74 9.67 -20.17
C GLN A 113 4.02 11.00 -19.46
N ASN A 114 5.12 11.64 -19.81
CA ASN A 114 5.27 13.07 -19.53
C ASN A 114 4.21 13.74 -20.38
N SER A 115 3.20 14.33 -19.75
CA SER A 115 2.27 15.23 -20.41
C SER A 115 3.06 16.45 -20.91
N SER A 116 3.71 16.32 -22.07
CA SER A 116 4.05 17.48 -22.89
C SER A 116 2.75 18.13 -23.34
N PRO A 117 2.58 19.46 -23.22
CA PRO A 117 1.33 20.17 -23.51
C PRO A 117 1.12 20.38 -25.01
N SER A 118 1.16 19.31 -25.79
CA SER A 118 0.92 19.39 -27.23
C SER A 118 0.26 18.11 -27.74
N SER A 119 -0.95 18.31 -28.28
CA SER A 119 -1.72 17.38 -29.11
C SER A 119 -2.61 16.37 -28.40
N GLU A 120 -3.53 16.84 -27.56
CA GLU A 120 -4.90 16.30 -27.59
C GLU A 120 -5.72 17.11 -28.59
N SER A 121 -5.59 16.77 -29.86
CA SER A 121 -6.56 17.09 -30.88
C SER A 121 -7.35 15.83 -31.20
N THR A 122 -8.42 15.60 -30.44
CA THR A 122 -9.61 14.94 -30.96
C THR A 122 -10.85 15.65 -30.40
N PRO A 123 -11.63 16.33 -31.26
CA PRO A 123 -12.70 17.21 -30.84
C PRO A 123 -14.00 16.41 -30.74
N LEU A 124 -14.62 16.31 -29.57
CA LEU A 124 -16.05 16.03 -29.50
C LEU A 124 -16.67 16.72 -28.29
N LEU A 125 -17.56 17.68 -28.62
CA LEU A 125 -18.57 18.34 -27.82
C LEU A 125 -18.21 19.68 -27.14
N ARG A 126 -18.51 20.72 -27.94
CA ARG A 126 -19.28 21.92 -27.61
C ARG A 126 -18.48 23.15 -27.18
N GLU A 127 -18.34 24.05 -28.14
CA GLU A 127 -18.09 25.47 -27.93
C GLU A 127 -19.11 26.04 -26.92
N GLN A 128 -18.60 26.53 -25.79
CA GLN A 128 -19.12 27.74 -25.17
C GLN A 128 -17.92 28.54 -24.65
N SER A 129 -17.71 29.66 -25.32
CA SER A 129 -16.61 30.61 -25.22
C SER A 129 -16.67 31.44 -23.94
N ILE A 130 -16.32 30.86 -22.78
CA ILE A 130 -16.06 31.63 -21.55
C ILE A 130 -14.82 31.07 -20.83
N ASN A 131 -13.78 31.91 -20.73
CA ASN A 131 -12.56 31.78 -19.93
C ASN A 131 -11.51 30.71 -20.31
N SER A 132 -10.94 30.83 -21.51
CA SER A 132 -9.65 30.19 -21.86
C SER A 132 -8.46 30.69 -21.02
N SER A 133 -8.63 31.79 -20.28
CA SER A 133 -7.67 32.34 -19.32
C SER A 133 -7.69 31.61 -17.96
N GLU A 134 -8.86 31.22 -17.42
CA GLU A 134 -8.95 30.43 -16.18
C GLU A 134 -8.40 29.02 -16.36
N TYR A 135 -8.70 28.37 -17.49
CA TYR A 135 -8.20 27.03 -17.80
C TYR A 135 -6.65 26.98 -17.96
N ARG A 136 -6.03 28.07 -18.43
CA ARG A 136 -4.57 28.19 -18.53
C ARG A 136 -3.89 28.50 -17.19
N VAL A 137 -4.60 29.12 -16.25
CA VAL A 137 -4.07 29.45 -14.91
C VAL A 137 -4.12 28.22 -13.99
N GLU A 138 -5.17 27.39 -14.07
CA GLU A 138 -5.23 26.12 -13.31
C GLU A 138 -4.10 25.17 -13.68
N ASN A 139 -3.83 24.98 -14.98
CA ASN A 139 -2.77 24.10 -15.46
C ASN A 139 -1.33 24.57 -15.13
N ARG A 140 -1.10 25.88 -14.93
CA ARG A 140 0.22 26.38 -14.47
C ARG A 140 0.50 26.08 -12.99
N SER A 141 -0.54 25.80 -12.20
CA SER A 141 -0.42 25.62 -10.75
C SER A 141 -0.19 24.17 -10.31
N ASP A 142 -0.37 23.19 -11.21
CA ASP A 142 -0.29 21.75 -10.91
C ASP A 142 1.08 21.11 -11.20
N VAL A 143 2.13 21.95 -11.32
CA VAL A 143 3.51 21.47 -11.42
C VAL A 143 3.90 20.85 -10.07
N SER A 144 3.99 19.51 -10.04
CA SER A 144 4.50 18.80 -8.87
C SER A 144 6.01 18.97 -8.80
N TRP A 145 6.57 18.97 -7.59
CA TRP A 145 8.02 18.98 -7.40
C TRP A 145 8.72 17.82 -8.13
N VAL A 146 8.01 16.69 -8.29
CA VAL A 146 8.45 15.50 -9.02
C VAL A 146 8.64 15.77 -10.51
N ASP A 147 7.87 16.71 -11.08
CA ASP A 147 7.88 16.99 -12.51
C ASP A 147 9.18 17.68 -12.95
N ASN A 148 9.87 18.34 -12.03
CA ASN A 148 11.16 19.01 -12.24
C ASN A 148 12.38 18.07 -12.23
N LEU A 149 12.19 16.78 -11.94
CA LEU A 149 13.28 15.80 -11.88
C LEU A 149 13.65 15.30 -13.28
N SER A 150 14.95 15.01 -13.49
CA SER A 150 15.41 14.31 -14.69
C SER A 150 14.79 12.90 -14.78
N PRO A 151 14.73 12.27 -15.97
CA PRO A 151 14.16 10.92 -16.10
C PRO A 151 14.80 9.88 -15.17
N LEU A 152 16.13 9.97 -14.98
CA LEU A 152 16.85 9.12 -14.04
C LEU A 152 16.51 9.46 -12.58
N GLY A 153 16.40 10.76 -12.27
CA GLY A 153 15.99 11.24 -10.94
C GLY A 153 14.59 10.79 -10.56
N LYS A 154 13.61 10.89 -11.48
CA LYS A 154 12.25 10.36 -11.28
C LYS A 154 12.30 8.88 -10.93
N ARG A 155 13.05 8.08 -11.71
CA ARG A 155 13.17 6.64 -11.45
C ARG A 155 13.77 6.34 -10.07
N MET A 156 14.88 6.99 -9.71
CA MET A 156 15.54 6.75 -8.42
C MET A 156 14.63 7.13 -7.25
N VAL A 157 14.03 8.32 -7.30
CA VAL A 157 13.12 8.81 -6.25
C VAL A 157 11.88 7.90 -6.15
N GLY A 158 11.29 7.51 -7.28
CA GLY A 158 10.13 6.62 -7.30
C GLY A 158 10.41 5.24 -6.70
N CYS A 159 11.51 4.60 -7.10
CA CYS A 159 11.91 3.31 -6.54
C CYS A 159 12.23 3.41 -5.04
N PHE A 160 12.91 4.48 -4.62
CA PHE A 160 13.26 4.70 -3.22
C PHE A 160 12.01 4.93 -2.35
N LEU A 161 11.08 5.76 -2.81
CA LEU A 161 9.82 5.98 -2.12
C LEU A 161 8.97 4.71 -2.07
N ALA A 162 8.91 3.94 -3.16
CA ALA A 162 8.19 2.66 -3.20
C ALA A 162 8.77 1.64 -2.21
N MET A 163 10.10 1.57 -2.09
CA MET A 163 10.76 0.74 -1.09
C MET A 163 10.38 1.15 0.34
N ILE A 164 10.45 2.44 0.67
CA ILE A 164 10.06 2.96 2.00
C ILE A 164 8.59 2.67 2.29
N ALA A 165 7.71 2.93 1.32
CA ALA A 165 6.28 2.64 1.45
C ALA A 165 6.05 1.16 1.75
N GLY A 166 6.73 0.28 1.01
CA GLY A 166 6.65 -1.17 1.22
C GLY A 166 7.11 -1.58 2.62
N ILE A 167 8.21 -1.05 3.13
CA ILE A 167 8.69 -1.33 4.50
C ILE A 167 7.65 -0.90 5.54
N PHE A 168 7.05 0.28 5.37
CA PHE A 168 6.03 0.78 6.28
C PHE A 168 4.73 -0.04 6.23
N TYR A 169 4.30 -0.46 5.04
CA TYR A 169 3.18 -1.38 4.89
C TYR A 169 3.47 -2.74 5.51
N GLY A 170 4.66 -3.30 5.31
CA GLY A 170 5.04 -4.59 5.90
C GLY A 170 5.12 -4.55 7.43
N SER A 171 5.47 -3.39 7.97
CA SER A 171 5.56 -3.16 9.41
C SER A 171 4.22 -2.79 10.06
N SER A 172 3.15 -2.54 9.28
CA SER A 172 1.89 -2.02 9.82
C SER A 172 1.19 -3.00 10.75
N PHE A 173 1.40 -4.30 10.57
CA PHE A 173 0.81 -5.36 11.42
C PHE A 173 1.65 -5.69 12.66
N VAL A 174 2.93 -5.30 12.70
CA VAL A 174 3.87 -5.60 13.79
C VAL A 174 3.32 -5.19 15.17
N PRO A 175 2.74 -3.98 15.37
CA PRO A 175 2.21 -3.60 16.67
C PRO A 175 1.07 -4.50 17.15
N VAL A 176 0.23 -5.01 16.24
CA VAL A 176 -0.85 -5.95 16.58
C VAL A 176 -0.27 -7.30 16.96
N PHE A 177 0.71 -7.79 16.21
CA PHE A 177 1.41 -9.04 16.55
C PHE A 177 2.08 -8.96 17.91
N TYR A 178 2.74 -7.84 18.22
CA TYR A 178 3.39 -7.61 19.51
C TYR A 178 2.39 -7.67 20.68
N ILE A 179 1.23 -6.99 20.56
CA ILE A 179 0.18 -7.02 21.59
C ILE A 179 -0.34 -8.45 21.80
N LYS A 180 -0.65 -9.16 20.71
CA LYS A 180 -1.17 -10.53 20.77
C LYS A 180 -0.19 -11.48 21.43
N ASP A 181 1.08 -11.37 21.07
CA ASP A 181 2.14 -12.24 21.57
C ASP A 181 2.40 -12.01 23.07
N HIS A 182 2.57 -10.74 23.47
CA HIS A 182 2.72 -10.39 24.88
C HIS A 182 1.46 -10.66 25.71
N GLY A 183 0.29 -10.61 25.09
CA GLY A 183 -0.98 -10.91 25.75
C GLY A 183 -1.19 -12.38 26.12
N ARG A 184 -0.43 -13.29 25.51
CA ARG A 184 -0.39 -14.71 25.91
C ARG A 184 0.42 -14.95 27.18
N ARG A 185 1.35 -14.03 27.50
CA ARG A 185 2.25 -14.15 28.64
C ARG A 185 1.61 -13.50 29.88
N ASN A 186 1.56 -14.25 30.97
CA ASN A 186 1.12 -13.71 32.26
C ASN A 186 2.16 -12.69 32.76
N GLY A 187 1.70 -11.49 33.15
CA GLY A 187 2.55 -10.45 33.74
C GLY A 187 2.98 -9.32 32.82
N THR A 188 2.50 -9.29 31.56
CA THR A 188 2.70 -8.14 30.66
C THR A 188 1.55 -7.14 30.78
N ILE A 189 1.76 -5.90 30.34
CA ILE A 189 0.69 -4.89 30.25
C ILE A 189 -0.44 -5.27 29.26
N TYR A 190 -0.22 -6.30 28.44
CA TYR A 190 -1.17 -6.82 27.45
C TYR A 190 -1.86 -8.11 27.92
N THR A 191 -1.67 -8.54 29.17
CA THR A 191 -2.32 -9.73 29.73
C THR A 191 -3.84 -9.68 29.49
N GLY A 192 -4.39 -10.74 28.88
CA GLY A 192 -5.81 -10.82 28.53
C GLY A 192 -6.20 -10.13 27.22
N ALA A 193 -5.22 -9.72 26.39
CA ALA A 193 -5.50 -9.21 25.05
C ALA A 193 -6.06 -10.32 24.14
N SER A 194 -7.06 -9.97 23.34
CA SER A 194 -7.72 -10.91 22.44
C SER A 194 -6.75 -11.52 21.44
N GLN A 195 -6.95 -12.78 21.08
CA GLN A 195 -6.14 -13.45 20.06
C GLN A 195 -6.76 -13.33 18.67
N PHE A 196 -7.98 -12.82 18.58
CA PHE A 196 -8.70 -12.63 17.34
C PHE A 196 -8.31 -11.31 16.68
N ASP A 197 -7.82 -11.39 15.44
CA ASP A 197 -7.17 -10.27 14.75
C ASP A 197 -8.12 -9.11 14.43
N LEU A 198 -9.41 -9.38 14.22
CA LEU A 198 -10.41 -8.33 13.95
C LEU A 198 -10.62 -7.38 15.14
N ASP A 199 -10.32 -7.82 16.37
CA ASP A 199 -10.52 -6.99 17.56
C ASP A 199 -9.57 -5.78 17.59
N TYR A 200 -8.51 -5.81 16.79
CA TYR A 200 -7.53 -4.73 16.67
C TYR A 200 -7.79 -3.80 15.49
N VAL A 201 -8.70 -4.17 14.57
CA VAL A 201 -8.97 -3.40 13.33
C VAL A 201 -9.41 -1.98 13.66
N PHE A 202 -10.27 -1.80 14.65
CA PHE A 202 -10.76 -0.47 15.04
C PHE A 202 -9.64 0.44 15.57
N ALA A 203 -8.75 -0.10 16.40
CA ALA A 203 -7.59 0.66 16.87
C ALA A 203 -6.60 0.95 15.73
N HIS A 204 -6.34 -0.02 14.85
CA HIS A 204 -5.48 0.16 13.68
C HIS A 204 -6.03 1.25 12.74
N PHE A 205 -7.31 1.18 12.37
CA PHE A 205 -7.94 2.13 11.43
C PHE A 205 -8.15 3.51 12.05
N SER A 206 -8.34 3.60 13.37
CA SER A 206 -8.30 4.88 14.08
C SER A 206 -6.93 5.55 13.98
N GLY A 207 -5.85 4.77 14.04
CA GLY A 207 -4.49 5.27 13.77
C GLY A 207 -4.32 5.79 12.34
N ILE A 208 -4.89 5.09 11.35
CA ILE A 208 -4.89 5.52 9.94
C ILE A 208 -5.59 6.88 9.79
N PHE A 209 -6.81 6.99 10.31
CA PHE A 209 -7.63 8.20 10.16
C PHE A 209 -7.04 9.40 10.91
N LEU A 210 -6.55 9.20 12.15
CA LEU A 210 -5.89 10.25 12.91
C LEU A 210 -4.65 10.76 12.18
N THR A 211 -3.78 9.87 11.72
CA THR A 211 -2.55 10.23 11.02
C THR A 211 -2.85 10.94 9.70
N SER A 212 -3.83 10.44 8.93
CA SER A 212 -4.26 11.11 7.70
C SER A 212 -4.86 12.49 7.96
N THR A 213 -5.58 12.67 9.07
CA THR A 213 -6.13 13.96 9.47
C THR A 213 -5.00 14.93 9.81
N VAL A 214 -3.98 14.50 10.56
CA VAL A 214 -2.79 15.31 10.85
C VAL A 214 -2.09 15.74 9.55
N TYR A 215 -1.87 14.83 8.61
CA TYR A 215 -1.27 15.18 7.32
C TYR A 215 -2.12 16.16 6.50
N PHE A 216 -3.44 16.00 6.52
CA PHE A 216 -4.33 16.93 5.84
C PHE A 216 -4.31 18.31 6.50
N LEU A 217 -4.31 18.40 7.83
CA LEU A 217 -4.19 19.67 8.56
C LEU A 217 -2.85 20.38 8.30
N LEU A 218 -1.74 19.63 8.30
CA LEU A 218 -0.42 20.18 7.95
C LEU A 218 -0.39 20.69 6.51
N TYR A 219 -1.03 19.97 5.58
CA TYR A 219 -1.18 20.42 4.20
C TYR A 219 -2.02 21.70 4.09
N CYS A 220 -3.15 21.79 4.80
CA CYS A 220 -3.96 23.01 4.84
C CYS A 220 -3.19 24.18 5.45
N ALA A 221 -2.43 23.97 6.53
CA ALA A 221 -1.59 25.00 7.14
C ALA A 221 -0.50 25.49 6.17
N ALA A 222 0.21 24.57 5.51
CA ALA A 222 1.22 24.90 4.50
C ALA A 222 0.63 25.66 3.30
N MET A 223 -0.61 25.33 2.92
CA MET A 223 -1.38 26.02 1.88
C MET A 223 -2.11 27.27 2.38
N LYS A 224 -1.83 27.76 3.60
CA LYS A 224 -2.48 28.93 4.21
C LYS A 224 -4.01 28.87 4.11
N ASN A 225 -4.57 27.71 4.44
CA ASN A 225 -5.99 27.37 4.38
C ASN A 225 -6.65 27.52 2.99
N ASN A 226 -5.86 27.47 1.91
CA ASN A 226 -6.33 27.37 0.53
C ASN A 226 -5.92 26.03 -0.11
N PRO A 227 -6.38 24.89 0.44
CA PRO A 227 -6.02 23.58 -0.09
C PRO A 227 -6.64 23.35 -1.47
N LYS A 228 -5.86 22.76 -2.38
CA LYS A 228 -6.43 22.21 -3.63
C LYS A 228 -7.29 20.99 -3.31
N ILE A 229 -8.59 21.11 -3.55
CA ILE A 229 -9.60 20.07 -3.34
C ILE A 229 -10.19 19.71 -4.71
N TYR A 230 -10.33 18.42 -4.98
CA TYR A 230 -10.99 17.90 -6.19
C TYR A 230 -12.27 17.17 -5.77
N PRO A 231 -13.44 17.83 -5.81
CA PRO A 231 -14.70 17.24 -5.33
C PRO A 231 -15.10 15.96 -6.08
N ALA A 232 -14.77 15.87 -7.37
CA ALA A 232 -15.02 14.67 -8.18
C ALA A 232 -14.32 13.41 -7.63
N ALA A 233 -13.28 13.56 -6.81
CA ALA A 233 -12.54 12.45 -6.20
C ALA A 233 -13.18 11.93 -4.90
N ILE A 234 -14.23 12.58 -4.37
CA ILE A 234 -14.86 12.20 -3.10
C ILE A 234 -15.50 10.82 -3.19
N ILE A 235 -16.42 10.60 -4.14
CA ILE A 235 -17.14 9.33 -4.28
C ILE A 235 -16.18 8.17 -4.64
N PRO A 236 -15.26 8.31 -5.62
CA PRO A 236 -14.27 7.27 -5.89
C PRO A 236 -13.37 6.97 -4.69
N GLY A 237 -12.94 8.00 -3.95
CA GLY A 237 -12.12 7.82 -2.74
C GLY A 237 -12.86 7.09 -1.63
N PHE A 238 -14.13 7.41 -1.43
CA PHE A 238 -14.97 6.76 -0.42
C PHE A 238 -15.19 5.27 -0.73
N ILE A 239 -15.56 4.94 -1.98
CA ILE A 239 -15.74 3.54 -2.42
C ILE A 239 -14.42 2.77 -2.32
N SER A 240 -13.31 3.38 -2.77
CA SER A 240 -11.98 2.77 -2.65
C SER A 240 -11.61 2.48 -1.19
N GLY A 241 -11.93 3.38 -0.27
CA GLY A 241 -11.71 3.17 1.17
C GLY A 241 -12.54 2.03 1.75
N ILE A 242 -13.80 1.88 1.35
CA ILE A 242 -14.65 0.74 1.75
C ILE A 242 -14.03 -0.58 1.26
N LEU A 243 -13.71 -0.66 -0.04
CA LEU A 243 -13.13 -1.87 -0.63
C LEU A 243 -11.81 -2.24 0.04
N TRP A 244 -10.96 -1.25 0.28
CA TRP A 244 -9.69 -1.46 0.97
C TRP A 244 -9.89 -1.94 2.40
N ALA A 245 -10.83 -1.35 3.15
CA ALA A 245 -11.11 -1.72 4.53
C ALA A 245 -11.61 -3.16 4.66
N ILE A 246 -12.52 -3.58 3.77
CA ILE A 246 -13.01 -4.97 3.71
C ILE A 246 -11.84 -5.92 3.40
N ALA A 247 -11.05 -5.61 2.37
CA ALA A 247 -9.89 -6.42 2.01
C ALA A 247 -8.87 -6.53 3.15
N ASN A 248 -8.64 -5.44 3.90
CA ASN A 248 -7.72 -5.43 5.02
C ASN A 248 -8.28 -6.22 6.23
N CYS A 249 -9.59 -6.19 6.48
CA CYS A 249 -10.23 -7.09 7.44
C CYS A 249 -10.02 -8.56 7.05
N CYS A 250 -10.21 -8.90 5.77
CA CYS A 250 -9.91 -10.25 5.26
C CYS A 250 -8.43 -10.61 5.44
N TRP A 251 -7.51 -9.65 5.33
CA TRP A 251 -6.09 -9.88 5.64
C TRP A 251 -5.88 -10.18 7.12
N PHE A 252 -6.46 -9.40 8.04
CA PHE A 252 -6.40 -9.70 9.48
C PHE A 252 -6.90 -11.13 9.78
N ILE A 253 -8.02 -11.54 9.15
CA ILE A 253 -8.54 -12.91 9.26
C ILE A 253 -7.55 -13.94 8.68
N ALA A 254 -6.95 -13.67 7.52
CA ALA A 254 -5.95 -14.56 6.95
C ALA A 254 -4.72 -14.71 7.87
N ASN A 255 -4.24 -13.62 8.47
CA ASN A 255 -3.15 -13.69 9.46
C ASN A 255 -3.54 -14.53 10.68
N HIS A 256 -4.82 -14.55 11.08
CA HIS A 256 -5.30 -15.41 12.16
C HIS A 256 -5.17 -16.91 11.83
N TYR A 257 -5.65 -17.32 10.64
CA TYR A 257 -5.77 -18.74 10.28
C TYR A 257 -4.53 -19.30 9.56
N LEU A 258 -3.95 -18.53 8.65
CA LEU A 258 -2.83 -18.94 7.82
C LEU A 258 -1.48 -18.44 8.33
N SER A 259 -1.48 -17.53 9.31
CA SER A 259 -0.31 -16.83 9.85
C SER A 259 0.43 -15.91 8.90
N ALA A 260 1.10 -14.91 9.47
CA ALA A 260 1.69 -13.82 8.73
C ALA A 260 2.77 -14.30 7.74
N VAL A 261 3.56 -15.30 8.11
CA VAL A 261 4.60 -15.87 7.24
C VAL A 261 4.05 -16.44 5.92
N VAL A 262 2.78 -16.84 5.88
CA VAL A 262 2.11 -17.36 4.67
C VAL A 262 1.17 -16.33 4.05
N SER A 263 0.43 -15.58 4.85
CA SER A 263 -0.56 -14.62 4.37
C SER A 263 0.07 -13.48 3.58
N PHE A 264 1.22 -12.95 4.02
CA PHE A 264 1.88 -11.84 3.33
C PHE A 264 2.24 -12.20 1.88
N PRO A 265 2.98 -13.29 1.59
CA PRO A 265 3.29 -13.67 0.20
C PRO A 265 2.08 -13.88 -0.70
N ILE A 266 0.98 -14.43 -0.19
CA ILE A 266 -0.22 -14.68 -0.98
C ILE A 266 -0.95 -13.36 -1.28
N ILE A 267 -1.16 -12.54 -0.24
CA ILE A 267 -1.99 -11.34 -0.32
C ILE A 267 -1.29 -10.22 -1.08
N THR A 268 0.04 -10.13 -1.07
CA THR A 268 0.76 -9.12 -1.84
C THR A 268 0.91 -9.48 -3.32
N ALA A 269 0.96 -10.77 -3.66
CA ALA A 269 1.14 -11.22 -5.06
C ALA A 269 -0.09 -10.93 -5.93
N GLY A 270 -1.31 -11.12 -5.39
CA GLY A 270 -2.57 -10.95 -6.12
C GLY A 270 -2.78 -9.53 -6.67
N PRO A 271 -2.80 -8.48 -5.82
CA PRO A 271 -2.90 -7.09 -6.27
C PRO A 271 -1.74 -6.69 -7.18
N GLY A 272 -0.52 -7.20 -6.93
CA GLY A 272 0.64 -7.05 -7.80
C GLY A 272 0.36 -7.49 -9.24
N PHE A 273 -0.23 -8.68 -9.39
CA PHE A 273 -0.61 -9.22 -10.68
C PHE A 273 -1.65 -8.36 -11.40
N ILE A 274 -2.73 -7.99 -10.69
CA ILE A 274 -3.79 -7.16 -11.27
C ILE A 274 -3.23 -5.80 -11.71
N ALA A 275 -2.40 -5.17 -10.88
CA ALA A 275 -1.80 -3.89 -11.19
C ALA A 275 -0.88 -3.94 -12.40
N ALA A 276 -0.11 -5.02 -12.54
CA ALA A 276 0.74 -5.20 -13.72
C ALA A 276 -0.08 -5.40 -14.99
N VAL A 277 -1.15 -6.20 -14.95
CA VAL A 277 -2.08 -6.36 -16.08
C VAL A 277 -2.69 -5.01 -16.45
N TRP A 278 -3.10 -4.21 -15.46
CA TRP A 278 -3.66 -2.89 -15.69
C TRP A 278 -2.63 -1.90 -16.26
N GLY A 279 -1.38 -1.96 -15.78
CA GLY A 279 -0.26 -1.19 -16.30
C GLY A 279 0.08 -1.52 -17.75
N VAL A 280 -0.09 -2.78 -18.16
CA VAL A 280 0.11 -3.22 -19.55
C VAL A 280 -1.07 -2.86 -20.45
N LEU A 281 -2.31 -3.18 -20.05
CA LEU A 281 -3.49 -3.11 -20.92
C LEU A 281 -4.13 -1.72 -20.95
N VAL A 282 -4.25 -1.07 -19.79
CA VAL A 282 -5.04 0.17 -19.65
C VAL A 282 -4.13 1.39 -19.70
N PHE A 283 -3.15 1.49 -18.79
CA PHE A 283 -2.23 2.63 -18.76
C PHE A 283 -1.17 2.57 -19.86
N LYS A 284 -0.92 1.37 -20.40
CA LYS A 284 0.12 1.12 -21.40
C LYS A 284 1.47 1.70 -20.98
N GLU A 285 1.77 1.71 -19.68
CA GLU A 285 3.01 2.24 -19.10
C GLU A 285 4.15 1.22 -19.18
N ILE A 286 3.84 -0.07 -19.27
CA ILE A 286 4.82 -1.15 -19.49
C ILE A 286 4.70 -1.60 -20.95
N LYS A 287 5.72 -1.31 -21.77
CA LYS A 287 5.74 -1.64 -23.20
C LYS A 287 6.97 -2.42 -23.62
N GLY A 288 6.82 -3.21 -24.68
CA GLY A 288 7.92 -3.90 -25.36
C GLY A 288 8.13 -5.33 -24.90
N LEU A 289 8.52 -6.20 -25.84
CA LEU A 289 8.64 -7.64 -25.64
C LEU A 289 9.58 -8.00 -24.47
N LYS A 290 10.69 -7.26 -24.31
CA LYS A 290 11.63 -7.45 -23.20
C LYS A 290 10.96 -7.23 -21.84
N ASN A 291 10.19 -6.14 -21.70
CA ASN A 291 9.48 -5.84 -20.45
C ASN A 291 8.37 -6.87 -20.18
N TYR A 292 7.64 -7.32 -21.21
CA TYR A 292 6.64 -8.37 -21.06
C TYR A 292 7.24 -9.70 -20.61
N LEU A 293 8.39 -10.08 -21.17
CA LEU A 293 9.08 -11.31 -20.78
C LEU A 293 9.62 -11.20 -19.34
N LEU A 294 10.21 -10.07 -18.96
CA LEU A 294 10.64 -9.82 -17.58
C LEU A 294 9.46 -9.88 -16.59
N LEU A 295 8.33 -9.28 -16.96
CA LEU A 295 7.11 -9.29 -16.16
C LEU A 295 6.60 -10.73 -15.95
N LEU A 296 6.51 -11.51 -17.04
CA LEU A 296 6.08 -12.91 -17.00
C LEU A 296 7.00 -13.74 -16.10
N VAL A 297 8.32 -13.64 -16.31
CA VAL A 297 9.32 -14.36 -15.51
C VAL A 297 9.23 -13.98 -14.03
N ALA A 298 9.14 -12.68 -13.72
CA ALA A 298 9.00 -12.21 -12.35
C ALA A 298 7.71 -12.71 -11.69
N PHE A 299 6.60 -12.81 -12.43
CA PHE A 299 5.37 -13.39 -11.91
C PHE A 299 5.44 -14.90 -11.68
N CYS A 300 6.07 -15.64 -12.59
CA CYS A 300 6.30 -17.07 -12.36
C CYS A 300 7.14 -17.29 -11.09
N ILE A 301 8.17 -16.46 -10.88
CA ILE A 301 9.03 -16.52 -9.71
C ILE A 301 8.26 -16.13 -8.43
N ILE A 302 7.50 -15.04 -8.44
CA ILE A 302 6.76 -14.61 -7.24
C ILE A 302 5.66 -15.62 -6.86
N LEU A 303 4.98 -16.21 -7.84
CA LEU A 303 3.97 -17.26 -7.61
C LEU A 303 4.62 -18.52 -7.04
N ALA A 304 5.75 -18.97 -7.61
CA ALA A 304 6.51 -20.10 -7.07
C ALA A 304 7.01 -19.80 -5.65
N GLY A 305 7.45 -18.57 -5.38
CA GLY A 305 7.83 -18.10 -4.06
C GLY A 305 6.69 -18.18 -3.04
N SER A 306 5.54 -17.58 -3.38
CA SER A 306 4.34 -17.57 -2.54
C SER A 306 3.81 -18.99 -2.26
N LEU A 307 3.78 -19.86 -3.28
CA LEU A 307 3.39 -21.26 -3.11
C LEU A 307 4.39 -22.03 -2.23
N SER A 308 5.69 -21.81 -2.40
CA SER A 308 6.72 -22.43 -1.56
C SER A 308 6.57 -22.01 -0.10
N THR A 309 6.34 -20.71 0.17
CA THR A 309 6.06 -20.23 1.53
C THR A 309 4.77 -20.84 2.10
N ALA A 310 3.72 -20.97 1.29
CA ALA A 310 2.46 -21.56 1.74
C ALA A 310 2.61 -23.06 2.10
N PHE A 311 3.25 -23.84 1.22
CA PHE A 311 3.49 -25.26 1.46
C PHE A 311 4.53 -25.52 2.55
N SER A 312 5.33 -24.53 2.94
CA SER A 312 6.28 -24.68 4.05
C SER A 312 5.60 -24.84 5.42
N LYS A 313 4.33 -24.44 5.52
CA LYS A 313 3.52 -24.56 6.75
C LYS A 313 2.88 -25.94 6.91
N VAL A 314 2.73 -26.71 5.84
CA VAL A 314 2.11 -28.05 5.82
C VAL A 314 3.15 -29.15 5.99
#